data_AF-A0A0K1U6U1-F1
#
_entry.id   AF-A0A0K1U6U1-F1
#
_cell.length_a   1.000
_cell.length_b   1.000
_cell.length_c   1.000
_cell.angle_alpha   90.00
_cell.angle_beta   90.00
_cell.angle_gamma   90.00
#
_symmetry.space_group_name_H-M   'P 1'
#
loop_
_entity.id
_entity.type
_entity.pdbx_description
1 polymer ?
#
loop_
_entity_poly.entity_id
_entity_poly.type
_entity_poly.pdbx_seq_one_letter_code
_entity_poly.pdbx_strand_id
1 'polypeptide(L)'
;MSLKRQPNIIRRWEPTELASTILSASSRQVIRSWISSSEFLDEHHDPVMLLMDNYATDSFRSLVQATNPDFSPTVVLNELLRKGVVEPLDSGYLMLRRSIYAPSQPGLPRESRVDQVFEHEDEIPRRRFNDAI
;
A
#
# COMPACT_ATOMS: atom_id res chain seq x y z
N MET A 1 37.97 -5.50 -11.43
CA MET A 1 36.70 -5.76 -10.71
C MET A 1 36.22 -4.46 -10.10
N SER A 2 35.33 -3.72 -10.78
CA SER A 2 34.78 -2.47 -10.26
C SER A 2 33.26 -2.62 -10.18
N LEU A 3 32.74 -2.76 -8.97
CA LEU A 3 31.30 -2.71 -8.69
C LEU A 3 30.85 -1.29 -9.01
N LYS A 4 30.41 -1.06 -10.26
CA LYS A 4 29.70 0.15 -10.64
C LYS A 4 28.46 0.20 -9.75
N ARG A 5 28.48 1.05 -8.72
CA ARG A 5 27.28 1.47 -7.99
C ARG A 5 26.30 1.97 -9.05
N GLN A 6 25.33 1.14 -9.40
CA GLN A 6 24.21 1.61 -10.20
C GLN A 6 23.56 2.73 -9.40
N PRO A 7 23.31 3.92 -9.99
CA PRO A 7 22.48 4.90 -9.32
C PRO A 7 21.14 4.21 -9.11
N ASN A 8 20.71 4.08 -7.85
CA ASN A 8 19.36 3.68 -7.52
C ASN A 8 18.43 4.78 -8.03
N ILE A 9 18.10 4.72 -9.33
CA ILE A 9 17.09 5.59 -9.93
C ILE A 9 15.78 5.10 -9.35
N ILE A 10 15.32 5.76 -8.31
CA ILE A 10 13.98 5.59 -7.78
C ILE A 10 13.04 5.98 -8.91
N ARG A 11 12.46 5.00 -9.61
CA ARG A 11 11.56 5.25 -10.74
C ARG A 11 10.09 5.35 -10.30
N ARG A 12 9.78 4.97 -9.07
CA ARG A 12 8.41 4.88 -8.58
C ARG A 12 8.38 4.85 -7.06
N TRP A 13 7.31 5.39 -6.48
CA TRP A 13 6.93 5.17 -5.09
C TRP A 13 6.04 3.94 -4.96
N GLU A 14 6.15 3.26 -3.83
CA GLU A 14 5.23 2.20 -3.44
C GLU A 14 4.73 2.40 -2.01
N PRO A 15 3.49 1.98 -1.70
CA PRO A 15 3.05 1.94 -0.33
C PRO A 15 3.90 0.94 0.46
N THR A 16 4.28 1.32 1.67
CA THR A 16 4.98 0.44 2.60
C THR A 16 4.08 -0.69 3.11
N GLU A 17 4.69 -1.73 3.69
CA GLU A 17 3.95 -2.79 4.41
C GLU A 17 3.12 -2.24 5.57
N LEU A 18 3.57 -1.14 6.20
CA LEU A 18 2.79 -0.43 7.21
C LEU A 18 1.46 0.06 6.63
N ALA A 19 1.50 0.74 5.48
CA ALA A 19 0.30 1.16 4.76
C ALA A 19 -0.59 -0.02 4.40
N SER A 20 -0.01 -1.16 3.99
CA SER A 20 -0.75 -2.39 3.69
C SER A 20 -1.48 -2.97 4.90
N THR A 21 -0.93 -2.80 6.10
CA THR A 21 -1.43 -3.40 7.35
C THR A 21 -2.51 -2.55 8.01
N ILE A 22 -2.36 -1.22 8.02
CA ILE A 22 -3.21 -0.34 8.83
C ILE A 22 -4.40 0.27 8.08
N LEU A 23 -4.40 0.19 6.75
CA LEU A 23 -5.39 0.82 5.88
C LEU A 23 -6.34 -0.17 5.23
N SER A 24 -7.59 0.26 5.07
CA SER A 24 -8.60 -0.38 4.23
C SER A 24 -8.15 -0.50 2.78
N ALA A 25 -8.79 -1.40 2.03
CA ALA A 25 -8.51 -1.57 0.60
C ALA A 25 -8.71 -0.26 -0.19
N SER A 26 -9.79 0.47 0.08
CA SER A 26 -10.09 1.76 -0.56
C SER A 26 -9.02 2.81 -0.27
N SER A 27 -8.65 2.98 1.00
CA SER A 27 -7.60 3.93 1.39
C SER A 27 -6.23 3.57 0.78
N ARG A 28 -5.89 2.28 0.69
CA ARG A 28 -4.66 1.84 -0.01
C ARG A 28 -4.66 2.19 -1.49
N GLN A 29 -5.81 2.09 -2.18
CA GLN A 29 -5.92 2.51 -3.57
C GLN A 29 -5.73 4.02 -3.71
N VAL A 30 -6.33 4.81 -2.82
CA VAL A 30 -6.15 6.28 -2.80
C VAL A 30 -4.68 6.65 -2.58
N ILE A 31 -4.00 6.02 -1.61
CA ILE A 31 -2.57 6.25 -1.40
C ILE A 31 -1.74 5.88 -2.64
N ARG A 32 -2.05 4.75 -3.30
CA ARG A 32 -1.36 4.37 -4.54
C ARG A 32 -1.54 5.41 -5.64
N SER A 33 -2.75 5.96 -5.80
CA SER A 33 -3.01 7.03 -6.77
C SER A 33 -2.22 8.29 -6.42
N TRP A 34 -2.23 8.70 -5.15
CA TRP A 34 -1.52 9.91 -4.69
C TRP A 34 -0.01 9.84 -5.01
N ILE A 35 0.63 8.69 -4.79
CA ILE A 35 2.07 8.56 -4.98
C ILE A 35 2.48 8.15 -6.41
N SER A 36 1.53 7.96 -7.34
CA SER A 36 1.81 7.44 -8.68
C SER A 36 1.23 8.28 -9.83
N SER A 37 0.15 9.02 -9.60
CA SER A 37 -0.50 9.82 -10.64
C SER A 37 0.16 11.19 -10.73
N SER A 38 0.61 11.56 -11.93
CA SER A 38 1.39 12.80 -12.16
C SER A 38 0.66 14.08 -11.75
N GLU A 39 -0.67 14.07 -11.71
CA GLU A 39 -1.50 15.19 -11.23
C GLU A 39 -1.35 15.45 -9.72
N PHE A 40 -0.87 14.47 -8.95
CA PHE A 40 -0.64 14.56 -7.51
C PHE A 40 0.83 14.46 -7.13
N LEU A 41 1.73 14.65 -8.10
CA LEU A 41 3.17 14.69 -7.90
C LEU A 41 3.72 16.07 -8.25
N ASP A 42 4.74 16.52 -7.52
CA ASP A 42 5.44 17.77 -7.78
C ASP A 42 6.53 17.60 -8.86
N GLU A 43 7.28 18.67 -9.12
CA GLU A 43 8.39 18.69 -10.08
C GLU A 43 9.50 17.68 -9.72
N HIS A 44 9.62 17.32 -8.44
CA HIS A 44 10.57 16.33 -7.93
C HIS A 44 10.03 14.90 -7.93
N HIS A 45 8.81 14.70 -8.43
CA HIS A 45 8.06 13.44 -8.38
C HIS A 45 7.72 13.00 -6.95
N ASP A 46 7.68 13.91 -5.99
CA ASP A 46 7.20 13.65 -4.63
C ASP A 46 5.69 13.98 -4.52
N PRO A 47 4.93 13.32 -3.63
CA PRO A 47 3.50 13.58 -3.47
C PRO A 47 3.22 15.02 -3.03
N VAL A 48 2.36 15.72 -3.77
CA VAL A 48 1.98 17.11 -3.45
C VAL A 48 1.12 17.16 -2.18
N MET A 49 1.15 18.31 -1.52
CA MET A 49 0.17 18.63 -0.48
C MET A 49 -1.18 18.91 -1.12
N LEU A 50 -2.24 18.37 -0.54
CA LEU A 50 -3.60 18.54 -1.06
C LEU A 50 -4.42 19.42 -0.13
N LEU A 51 -5.29 20.26 -0.69
CA LEU A 51 -6.24 21.01 0.12
C LEU A 51 -7.19 20.04 0.83
N MET A 52 -7.41 20.28 2.12
CA MET A 52 -8.41 19.55 2.90
C MET A 52 -9.84 19.91 2.47
N ASP A 53 -10.01 21.11 1.88
CA ASP A 53 -11.30 21.62 1.42
C ASP A 53 -11.80 20.91 0.15
N ASN A 54 -13.11 20.65 0.07
CA ASN A 54 -13.77 19.79 -0.91
C ASN A 54 -14.15 20.50 -2.23
N TYR A 55 -13.85 21.78 -2.36
CA TYR A 55 -14.29 22.60 -3.51
C TYR A 55 -13.16 22.99 -4.47
N ALA A 56 -11.90 22.75 -4.10
CA ALA A 56 -10.74 23.07 -4.94
C ALA A 56 -10.40 21.92 -5.90
N THR A 57 -9.82 22.27 -7.05
CA THR A 57 -9.35 21.29 -8.05
C THR A 57 -8.21 20.44 -7.49
N ASP A 58 -7.30 21.03 -6.70
CA ASP A 58 -6.16 20.35 -6.07
C ASP A 58 -6.48 19.86 -4.65
N SER A 59 -7.68 19.29 -4.49
CA SER A 59 -8.19 18.83 -3.19
C SER A 59 -8.03 17.33 -2.99
N PHE A 60 -8.09 16.92 -1.72
CA PHE A 60 -8.19 15.52 -1.35
C PHE A 60 -9.41 14.83 -1.98
N ARG A 61 -10.52 15.56 -2.17
CA ARG A 61 -11.70 15.03 -2.84
C ARG A 61 -11.42 14.69 -4.30
N SER A 62 -10.72 15.56 -5.03
CA SER A 62 -10.33 15.30 -6.42
C SER A 62 -9.49 14.03 -6.53
N LEU A 63 -8.53 13.83 -5.60
CA LEU A 63 -7.75 12.59 -5.51
C LEU A 63 -8.62 11.36 -5.32
N VAL A 64 -9.56 11.39 -4.37
CA VAL A 64 -10.44 10.25 -4.10
C VAL A 64 -11.32 9.96 -5.31
N GLN A 65 -11.88 10.98 -5.95
CA GLN A 65 -12.74 10.84 -7.13
C GLN A 65 -11.97 10.33 -8.35
N ALA A 66 -10.75 10.81 -8.58
CA ALA A 66 -9.86 10.33 -9.63
C ALA A 66 -9.44 8.87 -9.41
N THR A 67 -9.28 8.46 -8.14
CA THR A 67 -8.98 7.07 -7.78
C THR A 67 -10.18 6.16 -8.05
N ASN A 68 -11.34 6.51 -7.48
CA ASN A 68 -12.59 5.79 -7.66
C ASN A 68 -13.78 6.68 -7.23
N PRO A 69 -14.73 6.99 -8.13
CA PRO A 69 -15.85 7.88 -7.84
C PRO A 69 -16.84 7.33 -6.79
N ASP A 70 -16.82 6.02 -6.53
CA ASP A 70 -17.70 5.37 -5.53
C ASP A 70 -17.17 5.53 -4.09
N PHE A 71 -15.93 5.98 -3.91
CA PHE A 71 -15.35 6.18 -2.59
C PHE A 71 -15.86 7.47 -1.96
N SER A 72 -16.23 7.41 -0.68
CA SER A 72 -16.58 8.60 0.09
C SER A 72 -15.32 9.33 0.56
N PRO A 73 -15.04 10.56 0.11
CA PRO A 73 -13.84 11.30 0.51
C PRO A 73 -13.75 11.49 2.02
N THR A 74 -14.88 11.77 2.68
CA THR A 74 -14.96 11.94 4.13
C THR A 74 -14.58 10.67 4.88
N VAL A 75 -15.02 9.49 4.41
CA VAL A 75 -14.70 8.21 5.06
C VAL A 75 -13.21 7.91 4.95
N VAL A 76 -12.64 8.08 3.75
CA VAL A 76 -11.20 7.87 3.50
C VAL A 76 -10.39 8.85 4.35
N LEU A 77 -10.70 10.15 4.31
CA LEU A 77 -9.97 11.17 5.06
C LEU A 77 -9.97 10.88 6.58
N ASN A 78 -11.13 10.53 7.13
CA ASN A 78 -11.25 10.19 8.54
C ASN A 78 -10.43 8.95 8.91
N GLU A 79 -10.33 7.96 8.03
CA GLU A 79 -9.41 6.83 8.24
C GLU A 79 -7.96 7.30 8.25
N LEU A 80 -7.53 8.05 7.23
CA LEU A 80 -6.14 8.49 7.11
C LEU A 80 -5.70 9.34 8.31
N LEU A 81 -6.55 10.25 8.79
CA LEU A 81 -6.29 11.07 9.99
C LEU A 81 -6.20 10.22 11.25
N ARG A 82 -7.18 9.33 11.49
CA ARG A 82 -7.20 8.46 12.69
C ARG A 82 -6.01 7.49 12.72
N LYS A 83 -5.52 7.07 11.56
CA LYS A 83 -4.35 6.19 11.43
C LYS A 83 -3.02 6.94 11.37
N GLY A 84 -3.04 8.28 11.40
CA GLY A 84 -1.84 9.10 11.33
C GLY A 84 -1.06 8.95 10.03
N VAL A 85 -1.77 8.70 8.92
CA VAL A 85 -1.18 8.54 7.58
C VAL A 85 -1.01 9.88 6.89
N VAL A 86 -1.90 10.82 7.18
CA VAL A 86 -1.81 12.21 6.73
C VAL A 86 -1.73 13.14 7.94
N GLU A 87 -1.09 14.28 7.75
CA GLU A 87 -0.96 15.33 8.73
C GLU A 87 -1.67 16.59 8.22
N PRO A 88 -2.70 17.08 8.94
CA PRO A 88 -3.31 18.36 8.62
C PRO A 88 -2.35 19.48 9.06
N LEU A 89 -2.15 20.44 8.18
CA LEU A 89 -1.38 21.64 8.43
C LEU A 89 -2.31 22.81 8.79
N ASP A 90 -1.82 23.78 9.56
CA ASP A 90 -2.58 24.99 9.92
C ASP A 90 -3.03 25.81 8.70
N SER A 91 -2.36 25.61 7.56
CA SER A 91 -2.70 26.21 6.27
C SER A 91 -3.92 25.58 5.58
N GLY A 92 -4.52 24.53 6.15
CA GLY A 92 -5.65 23.81 5.54
C GLY A 92 -5.24 22.76 4.51
N TYR A 93 -3.95 22.43 4.43
CA TYR A 93 -3.42 21.38 3.56
C TYR A 93 -3.25 20.06 4.32
N LEU A 94 -3.24 18.97 3.57
CA LEU A 94 -2.95 17.61 4.02
C LEU A 94 -1.60 17.19 3.44
N MET A 95 -0.69 16.81 4.32
CA MET A 95 0.60 16.25 3.94
C MET A 95 0.60 14.73 4.15
N LEU A 96 0.99 13.97 3.13
CA LEU A 96 1.18 12.53 3.25
C LEU A 96 2.47 12.22 4.00
N ARG A 97 2.40 11.41 5.07
CA ARG A 97 3.58 11.09 5.87
C ARG A 97 4.56 10.17 5.17
N ARG A 98 5.85 10.45 5.34
CA ARG A 98 6.93 9.71 4.68
C ARG A 98 7.05 8.25 5.08
N SER A 99 6.52 7.88 6.25
CA SER A 99 6.49 6.48 6.73
C SER A 99 5.56 5.58 5.92
N ILE A 100 4.71 6.15 5.06
CA ILE A 100 3.64 5.43 4.38
C ILE A 100 4.08 4.95 3.00
N TYR A 101 5.06 5.62 2.38
CA TYR A 101 5.53 5.31 1.05
C TYR A 101 7.06 5.31 0.97
N ALA A 102 7.60 4.35 0.23
CA ALA A 102 9.03 4.13 0.07
C ALA A 102 9.40 4.07 -1.41
N PRO A 103 10.67 4.30 -1.76
CA PRO A 103 11.15 4.08 -3.11
C PRO A 103 10.92 2.62 -3.51
N SER A 104 10.33 2.37 -4.67
CA SER A 104 10.24 1.02 -5.20
C SER A 104 11.64 0.45 -5.37
N GLN A 105 11.92 -0.63 -4.65
CA GLN A 105 13.17 -1.33 -4.83
C GLN A 105 13.14 -2.05 -6.18
N PRO A 106 14.18 -1.91 -7.02
CA PRO A 106 14.31 -2.76 -8.20
C PRO A 106 14.35 -4.19 -7.71
N GLY A 107 13.31 -4.97 -8.04
CA GLY A 107 13.05 -6.27 -7.45
C GLY A 107 14.28 -7.16 -7.52
N LEU A 108 14.88 -7.42 -6.36
CA LEU A 108 15.53 -8.71 -6.19
C LEU A 108 14.41 -9.75 -6.25
N PRO A 109 14.59 -10.89 -6.94
CA PRO A 109 13.59 -11.94 -6.97
C PRO A 109 13.22 -12.25 -5.53
N ARG A 110 11.97 -11.95 -5.13
CA ARG A 110 11.43 -12.49 -3.88
C ARG A 110 11.44 -13.99 -4.08
N GLU A 111 12.43 -14.68 -3.50
CA GLU A 111 12.36 -16.12 -3.31
C GLU A 111 11.06 -16.37 -2.56
N SER A 112 10.06 -16.83 -3.30
CA SER A 112 8.84 -17.38 -2.75
C SER A 112 9.26 -18.52 -1.84
N ARG A 113 9.42 -18.24 -0.54
CA ARG A 113 9.36 -19.27 0.48
C ARG A 113 7.93 -19.76 0.50
N VAL A 114 7.62 -20.62 -0.47
CA VAL A 114 6.45 -21.48 -0.41
C VAL A 114 6.70 -22.36 0.80
N ASP A 115 5.97 -22.07 1.87
CA ASP A 115 5.66 -23.02 2.93
C ASP A 115 5.16 -24.31 2.27
N GLN A 116 6.07 -25.24 2.00
CA GLN A 116 5.70 -26.64 1.83
C GLN A 116 5.50 -27.22 3.22
N VAL A 117 4.28 -26.99 3.69
CA VAL A 117 3.45 -27.85 4.54
C VAL A 117 4.11 -29.22 4.80
N PHE A 118 4.44 -29.45 6.07
CA PHE A 118 4.64 -30.80 6.60
C PHE A 118 3.36 -31.61 6.35
N GLU A 119 3.36 -32.50 5.35
CA GLU A 119 2.38 -33.57 5.28
C GLU A 119 2.69 -34.56 6.41
N HIS A 120 1.99 -34.42 7.53
CA HIS A 120 1.78 -35.51 8.45
C HIS A 120 0.89 -36.53 7.75
N GLU A 121 1.46 -37.67 7.38
CA GLU A 121 0.70 -38.86 6.97
C GLU A 121 -0.14 -39.35 8.17
N ASP A 122 -1.38 -38.86 8.26
CA ASP A 122 -2.45 -39.52 9.01
C ASP A 122 -2.79 -40.84 8.30
N GLU A 123 -2.09 -41.91 8.69
CA GLU A 123 -2.37 -43.28 8.24
C GLU A 123 -3.69 -43.76 8.88
N ILE A 124 -4.80 -43.48 8.21
CA ILE A 124 -6.15 -43.93 8.61
C ILE A 124 -6.22 -45.48 8.48
N PRO A 125 -6.64 -46.20 9.55
CA PRO A 125 -6.45 -47.65 9.67
C PRO A 125 -7.48 -48.45 8.86
N ARG A 126 -7.01 -49.37 8.00
CA ARG A 126 -7.89 -50.31 7.28
C ARG A 126 -8.05 -51.62 8.05
N ARG A 127 -9.26 -51.81 8.58
CA ARG A 127 -9.80 -53.04 9.16
C ARG A 127 -9.57 -54.26 8.26
N ARG A 128 -8.96 -55.32 8.80
CA ARG A 128 -9.21 -56.71 8.35
C ARG A 128 -9.87 -57.48 9.49
N PHE A 129 -11.17 -57.66 9.34
CA PHE A 129 -11.95 -58.74 9.93
C PHE A 129 -11.50 -60.05 9.29
N ASN A 130 -11.01 -61.02 10.08
CA ASN A 130 -11.76 -62.26 10.33
C ASN A 130 -10.97 -63.25 11.20
N ASP A 131 -11.79 -63.94 11.97
CA ASP A 131 -11.55 -64.83 13.10
C ASP A 131 -10.82 -66.16 12.82
N ALA A 132 -10.04 -66.52 13.85
CA ALA A 132 -10.07 -67.77 14.62
C ALA A 132 -9.44 -69.09 14.12
N ILE A 133 -8.78 -69.68 15.14
CA ILE A 133 -8.32 -71.05 15.43
C ILE A 133 -6.98 -71.47 14.83
#